data_AF-A0AAW7X7Q8-F1
#
_entry.id   AF-A0AAW7X7Q8-F1
#
_cell.length_a   1.000
_cell.length_b   1.000
_cell.length_c   1.000
_cell.angle_alpha   90.00
_cell.angle_beta   90.00
_cell.angle_gamma   90.00
#
_symmetry.space_group_name_H-M   'P 1'
#
loop_
_entity.id
_entity.type
_entity.pdbx_description
1 polymer ?
#
loop_
_entity_poly.entity_id
_entity_poly.type
_entity_poly.pdbx_seq_one_letter_code
_entity_poly.pdbx_strand_id
1 'polypeptide(L)' 'KETVERSFADAKQLHGYRYAQFRGVSKVTAQCLMAAAAQNMKKIAQMAQ' A
#
# COMPACT_ATOMS: atom_id res chain seq x y z
N LYS A 1 -17.14 2.14 -4.07
CA LYS A 1 -16.10 3.20 -4.17
C LYS A 1 -15.24 3.10 -2.92
N GLU A 2 -14.01 2.60 -3.02
CA GLU A 2 -13.12 2.49 -1.86
C GLU A 2 -12.63 3.88 -1.45
N THR A 3 -12.71 4.21 -0.16
CA THR A 3 -12.25 5.50 0.38
C THR A 3 -10.76 5.43 0.69
N VAL A 4 -10.10 6.59 0.66
CA VAL A 4 -8.66 6.70 0.93
C VAL A 4 -8.32 6.09 2.30
N GLU A 5 -9.16 6.31 3.31
CA GLU A 5 -9.00 5.76 4.66
C GLU A 5 -9.03 4.23 4.70
N ARG A 6 -9.88 3.60 3.88
CA ARG A 6 -9.95 2.13 3.77
C ARG A 6 -8.66 1.56 3.18
N SER A 7 -8.13 2.20 2.14
CA SER A 7 -6.86 1.80 1.51
C SER A 7 -5.67 1.90 2.48
N PHE A 8 -5.64 2.94 3.31
CA PHE A 8 -4.65 3.08 4.39
C PHE A 8 -4.82 2.02 5.49
N ALA A 9 -6.05 1.68 5.86
CA ALA A 9 -6.31 0.62 6.83
C ALA A 9 -5.81 -0.74 6.32
N ASP A 10 -6.10 -1.07 5.05
CA ASP A 10 -5.63 -2.31 4.42
C ASP A 10 -4.10 -2.33 4.29
N ALA A 11 -3.47 -1.21 3.92
CA ALA A 11 -2.00 -1.10 3.89
C ALA A 11 -1.38 -1.33 5.29
N LYS A 12 -2.01 -0.80 6.33
CA LYS A 12 -1.57 -0.98 7.72
C LYS A 12 -1.68 -2.42 8.19
N GLN A 13 -2.72 -3.13 7.77
CA GLN A 13 -3.01 -4.49 8.24
C GLN A 13 -2.32 -5.58 7.40
N LEU A 14 -2.23 -5.40 6.07
CA LEU A 14 -1.74 -6.42 5.13
C LEU A 14 -0.30 -6.19 4.68
N HIS A 15 0.17 -4.93 4.63
CA HIS A 15 1.49 -4.58 4.10
C HIS A 15 2.50 -4.15 5.17
N GLY A 16 2.17 -4.36 6.44
CA GLY A 16 3.12 -4.18 7.54
C GLY A 16 3.45 -2.74 7.91
N TYR A 17 2.66 -1.74 7.47
CA TYR A 17 2.92 -0.32 7.74
C TYR A 17 2.78 0.09 9.22
N ARG A 18 2.44 -0.84 10.12
CA ARG A 18 2.38 -0.56 11.57
C ARG A 18 3.76 -0.24 12.16
N TYR A 19 4.82 -0.80 11.59
CA TYR A 19 6.21 -0.53 11.99
C TYR A 19 7.12 -0.50 10.77
N ALA A 20 8.25 0.19 10.85
CA ALA A 20 9.27 0.14 9.82
C ALA A 20 9.91 -1.26 9.79
N GLN A 21 9.55 -2.09 8.80
CA GLN A 21 10.10 -3.44 8.67
C GLN A 21 11.57 -3.43 8.24
N PHE A 22 11.99 -2.41 7.50
CA PHE A 22 13.37 -2.25 7.03
C PHE A 22 14.09 -1.11 7.76
N ARG A 23 15.41 -1.24 7.91
CA ARG A 23 16.26 -0.18 8.47
C ARG A 23 16.67 0.80 7.36
N GLY A 24 16.49 2.09 7.63
CA GLY A 24 16.84 3.20 6.73
C GLY A 24 15.68 3.64 5.84
N VAL A 25 15.58 4.96 5.64
CA VAL A 25 14.47 5.62 4.92
C VAL A 25 14.30 5.04 3.52
N SER A 26 15.37 4.89 2.76
CA SER A 26 15.30 4.40 1.37
C SER A 26 14.63 3.03 1.25
N LYS A 27 14.88 2.11 2.19
CA LYS A 27 14.29 0.76 2.16
C LYS A 27 12.81 0.76 2.56
N VAL A 28 12.46 1.56 3.56
CA VAL A 28 11.06 1.75 3.97
C VAL A 28 10.26 2.43 2.87
N THR A 29 10.83 3.45 2.22
CA THR A 29 10.21 4.12 1.08
C THR A 29 10.01 3.17 -0.10
N ALA A 30 10.98 2.33 -0.42
CA ALA A 30 10.84 1.33 -1.48
C ALA A 30 9.69 0.34 -1.19
N GLN A 31 9.59 -0.15 0.05
CA GLN A 31 8.47 -0.99 0.48
C GLN A 31 7.13 -0.26 0.29
N CYS A 32 7.04 1.00 0.73
CA CYS A 32 5.81 1.77 0.62
C CYS A 32 5.37 2.00 -0.82
N LEU A 33 6.32 2.31 -1.70
CA LEU A 33 6.06 2.52 -3.13
C LEU A 33 5.57 1.23 -3.80
N MET A 34 6.18 0.09 -3.50
CA MET A 34 5.79 -1.21 -4.06
C MET A 34 4.37 -1.61 -3.63
N ALA A 35 4.03 -1.44 -2.35
CA ALA A 35 2.69 -1.73 -1.85
C ALA A 35 1.64 -0.79 -2.45
N ALA A 36 1.94 0.52 -2.55
CA ALA A 36 1.05 1.48 -3.21
C ALA A 36 0.85 1.17 -4.71
N ALA A 37 1.91 0.75 -5.42
CA ALA A 37 1.81 0.34 -6.82
C ALA A 37 0.87 -0.87 -6.98
N ALA A 38 0.98 -1.88 -6.10
CA ALA A 38 0.08 -3.03 -6.10
C ALA A 38 -1.39 -2.63 -5.84
N GLN A 39 -1.64 -1.74 -4.88
CA GLN A 39 -2.99 -1.22 -4.61
C GLN A 39 -3.56 -0.44 -5.80
N ASN A 40 -2.73 0.36 -6.47
CA ASN A 40 -3.13 1.09 -7.67
C ASN A 40 -3.48 0.15 -8.83
N MET A 41 -2.68 -0.91 -9.06
CA MET A 41 -2.99 -1.93 -10.07
C MET A 41 -4.31 -2.65 -9.79
N LYS A 42 -4.55 -3.04 -8.53
CA LYS A 42 -5.83 -3.64 -8.11
C LYS A 42 -7.01 -2.71 -8.40
N LYS A 43 -6.88 -1.42 -8.08
CA LYS A 43 -7.91 -0.41 -8.35
C LYS A 43 -8.20 -0.27 -9.85
N ILE A 44 -7.17 -0.25 -10.69
CA ILE A 44 -7.34 -0.18 -12.16
C ILE A 44 -8.04 -1.43 -12.68
N ALA A 45 -7.64 -2.63 -12.24
CA ALA A 45 -8.28 -3.88 -12.64
C ALA A 45 -9.76 -3.93 -12.23
N GLN A 46 -10.09 -3.44 -11.03
CA GLN A 46 -11.46 -3.35 -10.55
C GLN A 46 -12.30 -2.26 -11.23
N MET A 47 -11.66 -1.24 -11.83
CA MET A 47 -12.35 -0.21 -12.62
C MET A 47 -12.57 -0.63 -14.08
N ALA A 48 -11.80 -1.61 -14.58
CA ALA A 48 -11.95 -2.16 -15.91
C ALA A 48 -13.04 -3.25 -16.01
N GLN A 49 -13.67 -3.61 -14.89
CA GLN A 49 -14.81 -4.54 -14.78
C GLN A 49 -16.10 -3.76 -14.50
#